data_AF-A0A969T903-F1
#
_entry.id   AF-A0A969T903-F1
#
_cell.length_a   1.000
_cell.length_b   1.000
_cell.length_c   1.000
_cell.angle_alpha   90.00
_cell.angle_beta   90.00
_cell.angle_gamma   90.00
#
_symmetry.space_group_name_H-M   'P 1'
#
loop_
_entity.id
_entity.type
_entity.pdbx_description
1 polymer ?
#
loop_
_entity_poly.entity_id
_entity_poly.type
_entity_poly.pdbx_seq_one_letter_code
_entity_poly.pdbx_strand_id
1 'polypeptide(L)'
;MMPSDNDIVSDFVRLQAIQNLTVAPSAVIPRHVYEKVGGFCEQLSHTPDWEMWFRAGLNGKVVTLSKPYSCYRIHSNSDTSRLVLSGENIRESVRAVDICLAQLPKQIQKELKSQKYHWSSLIASRLSRKLAAQQKWKSSLIQACLAVKLWKTKSNIKLLIKTVFMYIKFKLGLIKIQNE
;
A
#
# COMPACT_ATOMS: atom_id res chain seq x y z
N MET A 1 -11.93 -12.82 -33.42
CA MET A 1 -12.26 -11.40 -33.16
C MET A 1 -12.60 -11.30 -31.69
N MET A 2 -11.69 -10.79 -30.86
CA MET A 2 -11.93 -10.65 -29.41
C MET A 2 -12.84 -9.43 -29.17
N PRO A 3 -13.79 -9.48 -28.23
CA PRO A 3 -14.69 -8.36 -27.95
C PRO A 3 -13.91 -7.15 -27.40
N SER A 4 -14.50 -5.97 -27.56
CA SER A 4 -13.95 -4.63 -27.28
C SER A 4 -13.80 -4.30 -25.77
N ASP A 5 -13.46 -5.27 -24.92
CA ASP A 5 -13.59 -5.19 -23.45
C ASP A 5 -12.29 -4.78 -22.71
N ASN A 6 -11.58 -3.78 -23.21
CA ASN A 6 -10.41 -3.19 -22.55
C ASN A 6 -10.71 -1.75 -22.15
N ASP A 7 -10.92 -1.49 -20.86
CA ASP A 7 -11.09 -0.13 -20.35
C ASP A 7 -9.72 0.52 -20.19
N ILE A 8 -9.51 1.63 -20.90
CA ILE A 8 -8.32 2.47 -20.72
C ILE A 8 -8.43 3.16 -19.36
N VAL A 9 -7.42 2.98 -18.51
CA VAL A 9 -7.34 3.66 -17.21
C VAL A 9 -6.76 5.07 -17.42
N SER A 10 -7.64 6.05 -17.64
CA SER A 10 -7.28 7.43 -18.04
C SER A 10 -6.35 8.17 -17.07
N ASP A 11 -6.43 7.89 -15.77
CA ASP A 11 -5.62 8.54 -14.71
C ASP A 11 -4.64 7.58 -14.02
N PHE A 12 -4.28 6.46 -14.69
CA PHE A 12 -3.47 5.41 -14.06
C PHE A 12 -2.22 5.96 -13.38
N VAL A 13 -1.41 6.75 -14.07
CA VAL A 13 -0.15 7.28 -13.54
C VAL A 13 -0.37 8.15 -12.29
N ARG A 14 -1.39 9.01 -12.28
CA ARG A 14 -1.68 9.90 -11.15
C ARG A 14 -2.14 9.11 -9.92
N LEU A 15 -3.00 8.11 -10.14
CA LEU A 15 -3.51 7.25 -9.08
C LEU A 15 -2.43 6.29 -8.58
N GLN A 16 -1.72 5.62 -9.49
CA GLN A 16 -0.61 4.72 -9.20
C GLN A 16 0.52 5.46 -8.48
N ALA A 17 0.75 6.76 -8.68
CA ALA A 17 1.76 7.49 -7.91
C ALA A 17 1.48 7.54 -6.40
N ILE A 18 0.22 7.44 -5.98
CA ILE A 18 -0.20 7.61 -4.57
C ILE A 18 -0.96 6.39 -4.00
N GLN A 19 -1.24 5.38 -4.82
CA GLN A 19 -1.90 4.13 -4.45
C GLN A 19 -1.26 2.95 -5.18
N ASN A 20 -1.09 1.80 -4.52
CA ASN A 20 -0.66 0.60 -5.21
C ASN A 20 -1.87 -0.10 -5.87
N LEU A 21 -2.18 0.24 -7.12
CA LEU A 21 -3.35 -0.28 -7.83
C LEU A 21 -3.12 -1.68 -8.42
N THR A 22 -1.86 -2.01 -8.73
CA THR A 22 -1.49 -3.22 -9.48
C THR A 22 -0.72 -4.17 -8.59
N VAL A 23 -1.22 -5.40 -8.45
CA VAL A 23 -0.50 -6.46 -7.74
C VAL A 23 0.54 -7.09 -8.67
N ALA A 24 1.72 -7.44 -8.16
CA ALA A 24 2.81 -8.04 -8.95
C ALA A 24 2.38 -9.10 -9.99
N PRO A 25 1.56 -10.12 -9.66
CA PRO A 25 1.24 -11.18 -10.63
C PRO A 25 0.20 -10.79 -11.70
N SER A 26 -0.37 -9.57 -11.64
CA SER A 26 -1.39 -9.15 -12.61
C SER A 26 -0.86 -8.27 -13.74
N ALA A 27 0.40 -7.87 -13.68
CA ALA A 27 0.96 -6.91 -14.63
C ALA A 27 1.55 -7.61 -15.86
N VAL A 28 1.15 -7.16 -17.05
CA VAL A 28 1.76 -7.56 -18.33
C VAL A 28 2.29 -6.32 -19.01
N ILE A 29 3.61 -6.26 -19.22
CA ILE A 29 4.31 -5.11 -19.76
C ILE A 29 5.09 -5.55 -21.01
N PRO A 30 5.00 -4.82 -22.14
CA PRO A 30 5.80 -5.11 -23.32
C PRO A 30 7.30 -5.03 -23.02
N ARG A 31 8.08 -5.95 -23.59
CA ARG A 31 9.54 -6.00 -23.41
C ARG A 31 10.24 -4.65 -23.64
N HIS A 32 9.89 -3.95 -24.71
CA HIS A 32 10.51 -2.66 -25.05
C HIS A 32 10.29 -1.59 -23.97
N VAL A 33 9.21 -1.69 -23.18
CA VAL A 33 8.97 -0.79 -22.05
C VAL A 33 9.94 -1.11 -20.92
N TYR A 34 10.14 -2.39 -20.56
CA TYR A 34 11.15 -2.79 -19.57
C TYR A 34 12.55 -2.33 -19.96
N GLU A 35 12.94 -2.54 -21.22
CA GLU A 35 14.25 -2.10 -21.75
C GLU A 35 14.42 -0.58 -21.68
N LYS A 36 13.33 0.18 -21.86
CA LYS A 36 13.35 1.64 -21.78
C LYS A 36 13.39 2.18 -20.35
N VAL A 37 12.61 1.59 -19.42
CA VAL A 37 12.52 2.10 -18.05
C VAL A 37 13.64 1.58 -17.14
N GLY A 38 14.29 0.48 -17.51
CA GLY A 38 15.34 -0.15 -16.73
C GLY A 38 14.82 -1.07 -15.61
N GLY A 39 15.72 -1.46 -14.70
CA GLY A 39 15.43 -2.41 -13.62
C GLY A 39 14.54 -1.86 -12.49
N PHE A 40 14.40 -2.65 -11.43
CA PHE A 40 13.64 -2.26 -10.22
C PHE A 40 14.39 -1.20 -9.40
N CYS A 41 13.65 -0.35 -8.69
CA CYS A 41 14.22 0.63 -7.78
C CYS A 41 14.79 -0.06 -6.53
N GLU A 42 16.12 -0.07 -6.38
CA GLU A 42 16.82 -0.75 -5.28
C GLU A 42 16.54 -0.14 -3.89
N GLN A 43 15.97 1.07 -3.83
CA GLN A 43 15.56 1.71 -2.57
C GLN A 43 14.29 1.11 -1.96
N LEU A 44 13.60 0.23 -2.70
CA LEU A 44 12.33 -0.39 -2.32
C LEU A 44 12.48 -1.91 -2.34
N SER A 45 12.39 -2.56 -1.18
CA SER A 45 12.51 -4.03 -1.07
C SER A 45 11.16 -4.74 -1.07
N HIS A 46 10.14 -4.11 -0.51
CA HIS A 46 8.77 -4.59 -0.38
C HIS A 46 7.83 -4.10 -1.48
N THR A 47 8.01 -2.87 -1.97
CA THR A 47 7.18 -2.28 -3.04
C THR A 47 7.96 -1.93 -4.32
N PRO A 48 8.94 -2.74 -4.78
CA PRO A 48 9.66 -2.44 -6.02
C PRO A 48 8.75 -2.54 -7.26
N ASP A 49 7.75 -3.43 -7.20
CA ASP A 49 6.75 -3.65 -8.23
C ASP A 49 5.86 -2.42 -8.43
N TRP A 50 5.39 -1.80 -7.35
CA TRP A 50 4.61 -0.57 -7.39
C TRP A 50 5.31 0.51 -8.25
N GLU A 51 6.56 0.83 -7.91
CA GLU A 51 7.35 1.85 -8.60
C GLU A 51 7.63 1.46 -10.07
N MET A 52 7.90 0.18 -10.33
CA MET A 52 8.07 -0.34 -11.69
C MET A 52 6.80 -0.14 -12.54
N TRP A 53 5.63 -0.49 -12.01
CA TRP A 53 4.35 -0.33 -12.72
C TRP A 53 4.00 1.13 -12.96
N PHE A 54 4.34 2.01 -12.01
CA PHE A 54 4.24 3.45 -12.20
C PHE A 54 5.10 3.93 -13.39
N ARG A 55 6.39 3.55 -13.44
CA ARG A 55 7.28 3.91 -14.56
C ARG A 55 6.83 3.32 -15.89
N ALA A 56 6.37 2.07 -15.90
CA ALA A 56 5.81 1.45 -17.10
C ALA A 56 4.58 2.23 -17.61
N GLY A 57 3.69 2.67 -16.71
CA GLY A 57 2.51 3.48 -17.03
C GLY A 57 2.84 4.86 -17.64
N LEU A 58 4.03 5.41 -17.39
CA LEU A 58 4.48 6.65 -18.05
C LEU A 58 4.76 6.47 -19.54
N ASN A 59 4.85 5.24 -20.03
CA ASN A 59 5.27 4.93 -21.41
C ASN A 59 4.12 4.49 -22.32
N GLY A 60 2.87 4.55 -21.87
CA GLY A 60 1.74 4.20 -22.72
C GLY A 60 0.41 4.18 -21.99
N LYS A 61 -0.63 3.78 -22.73
CA LYS A 61 -1.96 3.55 -22.16
C LYS A 61 -1.95 2.27 -21.33
N VAL A 62 -2.58 2.32 -20.16
CA VAL A 62 -2.82 1.14 -19.33
C VAL A 62 -4.25 0.66 -19.56
N VAL A 63 -4.40 -0.64 -19.79
CA VAL A 63 -5.70 -1.29 -19.98
C VAL A 63 -5.90 -2.34 -18.90
N THR A 64 -7.12 -2.47 -18.42
CA THR A 64 -7.51 -3.56 -17.52
C THR A 64 -8.25 -4.63 -18.30
N LEU A 65 -8.14 -5.87 -17.82
CA LEU A 65 -8.95 -6.98 -18.31
C LEU A 65 -10.18 -7.13 -17.40
N SER A 66 -11.34 -7.43 -17.97
CA SER A 66 -12.62 -7.51 -17.28
C SER A 66 -12.77 -8.71 -16.31
N LYS A 67 -11.80 -9.62 -16.27
CA LYS A 67 -11.83 -10.84 -15.45
C LYS A 67 -10.52 -11.01 -14.66
N PRO A 68 -10.56 -11.65 -13.48
CA PRO A 68 -9.34 -12.00 -12.76
C PRO A 68 -8.63 -13.16 -13.45
N TYR A 69 -7.47 -12.89 -14.05
CA TYR A 69 -6.62 -13.90 -14.71
C TYR A 69 -5.46 -14.40 -13.85
N SER A 70 -5.33 -13.90 -12.62
CA SER A 70 -4.30 -14.33 -11.68
C SER A 70 -4.88 -14.56 -10.27
N CYS A 71 -4.34 -15.56 -9.58
CA CYS A 71 -4.64 -15.82 -8.18
C CYS A 71 -3.38 -15.58 -7.35
N TYR A 72 -3.49 -14.79 -6.29
CA TYR A 72 -2.38 -14.51 -5.38
C TYR A 72 -2.55 -15.27 -4.07
N ARG A 73 -1.51 -16.00 -3.65
CA ARG A 73 -1.52 -16.77 -2.41
C ARG A 73 -1.30 -15.84 -1.22
N ILE A 74 -2.18 -15.90 -0.23
CA ILE A 74 -2.05 -15.18 1.04
C ILE A 74 -1.76 -16.20 2.14
N HIS A 75 -0.65 -16.02 2.87
CA HIS A 75 -0.27 -16.89 3.98
C HIS A 75 0.56 -16.14 5.03
N SER A 76 0.62 -16.66 6.26
CA SER A 76 1.27 -16.04 7.42
C SER A 76 2.79 -15.87 7.29
N ASN A 77 3.43 -16.71 6.47
CA ASN A 77 4.87 -16.70 6.25
C ASN A 77 5.29 -15.78 5.08
N SER A 78 4.36 -14.99 4.53
CA SER A 78 4.67 -14.04 3.46
C SER A 78 5.48 -12.85 3.98
N ASP A 79 6.26 -12.22 3.09
CA ASP A 79 7.00 -11.01 3.41
C ASP A 79 6.08 -9.88 3.93
N THR A 80 4.94 -9.68 3.28
CA THR A 80 3.90 -8.75 3.72
C THR A 80 3.43 -9.04 5.13
N SER A 81 3.16 -10.30 5.47
CA SER A 81 2.71 -10.69 6.81
C SER A 81 3.72 -10.31 7.90
N ARG A 82 5.02 -10.43 7.62
CA ARG A 82 6.10 -10.02 8.52
C ARG A 82 6.18 -8.50 8.66
N LEU A 83 6.21 -7.76 7.55
CA LEU A 83 6.39 -6.29 7.57
C LEU A 83 5.17 -5.54 8.13
N VAL A 84 3.98 -6.12 8.02
CA VAL A 84 2.77 -5.59 8.66
C VAL A 84 2.92 -5.53 10.20
N LEU A 85 3.69 -6.44 10.81
CA LEU A 85 3.88 -6.45 12.26
C LEU A 85 4.76 -5.30 12.76
N SER A 86 5.76 -4.89 11.97
CA SER A 86 6.64 -3.75 12.26
C SER A 86 6.11 -2.42 11.71
N GLY A 87 5.15 -2.48 10.78
CA GLY A 87 4.64 -1.34 10.02
C GLY A 87 5.55 -0.89 8.88
N GLU A 88 6.58 -1.66 8.56
CA GLU A 88 7.51 -1.30 7.48
C GLU A 88 6.82 -1.30 6.11
N ASN A 89 5.77 -2.11 5.94
CA ASN A 89 4.94 -2.10 4.75
C ASN A 89 4.35 -0.71 4.44
N ILE A 90 3.96 0.04 5.49
CA ILE A 90 3.41 1.40 5.35
C ILE A 90 4.52 2.44 5.19
N ARG A 91 5.64 2.30 5.92
CA ARG A 91 6.78 3.21 5.80
C ARG A 91 7.37 3.15 4.40
N GLU A 92 7.48 1.96 3.82
CA GLU A 92 7.94 1.80 2.47
C GLU A 92 6.91 2.26 1.44
N SER A 93 5.61 2.02 1.66
CA SER A 93 4.56 2.63 0.82
C SER A 93 4.70 4.15 0.76
N VAL A 94 5.02 4.82 1.88
CA VAL A 94 5.29 6.27 1.90
C VAL A 94 6.51 6.64 1.06
N ARG A 95 7.61 5.87 1.16
CA ARG A 95 8.80 6.07 0.31
C ARG A 95 8.48 5.89 -1.17
N ALA A 96 7.73 4.85 -1.53
CA ALA A 96 7.30 4.59 -2.91
C ALA A 96 6.46 5.76 -3.46
N VAL A 97 5.51 6.28 -2.67
CA VAL A 97 4.73 7.46 -3.02
C VAL A 97 5.62 8.68 -3.28
N ASP A 98 6.60 8.93 -2.41
CA ASP A 98 7.49 10.09 -2.58
C ASP A 98 8.39 9.93 -3.82
N ILE A 99 8.90 8.73 -4.09
CA ILE A 99 9.69 8.41 -5.29
C ILE A 99 8.85 8.57 -6.56
N CYS A 100 7.63 8.02 -6.60
CA CYS A 100 6.76 8.12 -7.78
C CYS A 100 6.33 9.57 -8.04
N LEU A 101 5.90 10.29 -6.99
CA LEU A 101 5.49 11.69 -7.12
C LEU A 101 6.64 12.59 -7.61
N ALA A 102 7.88 12.34 -7.16
CA ALA A 102 9.03 13.13 -7.59
C ALA A 102 9.26 13.09 -9.12
N GLN A 103 8.85 12.00 -9.79
CA GLN A 103 8.99 11.79 -11.22
C GLN A 103 7.89 12.49 -12.06
N LEU A 104 6.82 12.99 -11.42
CA LEU A 104 5.72 13.67 -12.13
C LEU A 104 5.98 15.16 -12.36
N PRO A 105 5.32 15.79 -13.35
CA PRO A 105 5.35 17.24 -13.51
C PRO A 105 4.97 17.99 -12.22
N LYS A 106 5.62 19.12 -11.94
CA LYS A 106 5.41 19.91 -10.71
C LYS A 106 3.96 20.31 -10.48
N GLN A 107 3.20 20.54 -11.55
CA GLN A 107 1.77 20.83 -11.46
C GLN A 107 0.99 19.68 -10.82
N ILE A 108 1.20 18.45 -11.31
CA ILE A 108 0.56 17.24 -10.78
C ILE A 108 1.05 16.96 -9.35
N GLN A 109 2.34 17.17 -9.06
CA GLN A 109 2.86 17.06 -7.68
C GLN A 109 2.09 17.96 -6.70
N LYS A 110 1.79 19.21 -7.10
CA LYS A 110 1.02 20.15 -6.27
C LYS A 110 -0.41 19.68 -6.04
N GLU A 111 -1.07 19.19 -7.09
CA GLU A 111 -2.44 18.67 -7.03
C GLU A 111 -2.56 17.46 -6.08
N LEU A 112 -1.58 16.55 -6.12
CA LEU A 112 -1.61 15.33 -5.32
C LEU A 112 -1.05 15.53 -3.90
N LYS A 113 -0.37 16.64 -3.62
CA LYS A 113 0.35 16.88 -2.36
C LYS A 113 -0.53 16.73 -1.12
N SER A 114 -1.77 17.22 -1.17
CA SER A 114 -2.70 17.19 -0.03
C SER A 114 -3.22 15.79 0.27
N GLN A 115 -3.24 14.88 -0.71
CA GLN A 115 -3.85 13.56 -0.62
C GLN A 115 -2.84 12.39 -0.68
N LYS A 116 -1.55 12.69 -0.88
CA LYS A 116 -0.54 11.67 -1.23
C LYS A 116 -0.42 10.49 -0.25
N TYR A 117 -0.69 10.69 1.03
CA TYR A 117 -0.61 9.60 2.03
C TYR A 117 -1.97 9.09 2.51
N HIS A 118 -3.07 9.56 1.91
CA HIS A 118 -4.41 9.17 2.32
C HIS A 118 -4.61 7.66 2.18
N TRP A 119 -4.25 7.09 1.04
CA TRP A 119 -4.36 5.65 0.80
C TRP A 119 -3.51 4.83 1.78
N SER A 120 -2.23 5.21 1.97
CA SER A 120 -1.33 4.56 2.93
C SER A 120 -1.90 4.60 4.37
N SER A 121 -2.54 5.70 4.77
CA SER A 121 -3.26 5.78 6.05
C SER A 121 -4.46 4.84 6.12
N LEU A 122 -5.27 4.75 5.06
CA LEU A 122 -6.41 3.83 5.01
C LEU A 122 -5.97 2.36 5.17
N ILE A 123 -4.90 1.98 4.49
CA ILE A 123 -4.30 0.64 4.63
C ILE A 123 -3.79 0.43 6.06
N ALA A 124 -3.06 1.39 6.63
CA ALA A 124 -2.58 1.30 8.02
C ALA A 124 -3.74 1.13 9.02
N SER A 125 -4.83 1.88 8.88
CA SER A 125 -6.02 1.77 9.72
C SER A 125 -6.72 0.41 9.59
N ARG A 126 -6.81 -0.14 8.37
CA ARG A 126 -7.36 -1.48 8.12
C ARG A 126 -6.49 -2.57 8.77
N LEU A 127 -5.17 -2.49 8.60
CA LEU A 127 -4.23 -3.42 9.19
C LEU A 127 -4.23 -3.36 10.72
N SER A 128 -4.30 -2.16 11.30
CA SER A 128 -4.43 -1.99 12.74
C SER A 128 -5.65 -2.72 13.30
N ARG A 129 -6.81 -2.59 12.64
CA ARG A 129 -8.05 -3.31 13.03
C ARG A 129 -7.90 -4.82 12.89
N LYS A 130 -7.31 -5.30 11.78
CA LYS A 130 -7.05 -6.73 11.55
C LYS A 130 -6.14 -7.31 12.64
N LEU A 131 -5.06 -6.61 12.99
CA LEU A 131 -4.12 -7.04 14.03
C LEU A 131 -4.76 -6.99 15.43
N ALA A 132 -5.61 -6.01 15.71
CA ALA A 132 -6.39 -5.97 16.95
C ALA A 132 -7.33 -7.18 17.08
N ALA A 133 -8.01 -7.58 16.00
CA ALA A 133 -8.86 -8.77 15.99
C ALA A 133 -8.06 -10.06 16.25
N GLN A 134 -6.78 -10.08 15.86
CA GLN A 134 -5.83 -11.16 16.15
C GLN A 134 -5.11 -11.00 17.51
N GLN A 135 -5.54 -10.05 18.36
CA GLN A 135 -4.93 -9.76 19.65
C GLN A 135 -3.43 -9.37 19.59
N LYS A 136 -2.94 -8.96 18.40
CA LYS A 136 -1.57 -8.47 18.17
C LYS A 136 -1.48 -6.99 18.52
N TRP A 137 -1.68 -6.66 19.80
CA TRP A 137 -1.87 -5.29 20.28
C TRP A 137 -0.71 -4.33 19.99
N LYS A 138 0.55 -4.81 20.12
CA LYS A 138 1.74 -3.99 19.80
C LYS A 138 1.75 -3.56 18.33
N SER A 139 1.58 -4.50 17.41
CA SER A 139 1.55 -4.23 15.97
C SER A 139 0.33 -3.41 15.57
N SER A 140 -0.83 -3.66 16.20
CA SER A 140 -2.05 -2.87 15.99
C SER A 140 -1.83 -1.39 16.35
N LEU A 141 -1.15 -1.12 17.48
CA LEU A 141 -0.78 0.23 17.91
C LEU A 141 0.18 0.89 16.92
N ILE A 142 1.22 0.18 16.46
CA ILE A 142 2.16 0.71 15.46
C ILE A 142 1.42 1.18 14.20
N GLN A 143 0.51 0.34 13.67
CA GLN A 143 -0.29 0.67 12.49
C GLN A 143 -1.24 1.85 12.74
N ALA A 144 -1.84 1.94 13.94
CA ALA A 144 -2.70 3.08 14.30
C ALA A 144 -1.91 4.40 14.39
N CYS A 145 -0.70 4.37 14.96
CA CYS A 145 0.20 5.53 15.00
C CYS A 145 0.55 6.01 13.58
N LEU A 146 0.89 5.09 12.67
CA LEU A 146 1.16 5.41 11.27
C LEU A 146 -0.07 6.00 10.59
N ALA A 147 -1.25 5.43 10.80
CA ALA A 147 -2.49 5.94 10.24
C ALA A 147 -2.76 7.41 10.64
N VAL A 148 -2.61 7.75 11.92
CA VAL A 148 -2.78 9.12 12.42
C VAL A 148 -1.69 10.06 11.91
N LYS A 149 -0.42 9.59 11.86
CA LYS A 149 0.70 10.38 11.35
C LYS A 149 0.49 10.77 9.88
N LEU A 150 -0.03 9.84 9.08
CA LEU A 150 -0.24 10.04 7.64
C LEU A 150 -1.55 10.78 7.31
N TRP A 151 -2.61 10.55 8.09
CA TRP A 151 -3.91 11.20 7.89
C TRP A 151 -4.65 11.37 9.21
N LYS A 152 -4.68 12.60 9.74
CA LYS A 152 -5.37 12.90 11.00
C LYS A 152 -6.87 13.02 10.76
N THR A 153 -7.63 12.04 11.27
CA THR A 153 -9.10 12.07 11.30
C THR A 153 -9.63 11.66 12.65
N LYS A 154 -10.86 12.04 12.98
CA LYS A 154 -11.55 11.58 14.20
C LYS A 154 -11.56 10.05 14.30
N SER A 155 -11.75 9.35 13.18
CA SER A 155 -11.75 7.89 13.12
C SER A 155 -10.37 7.29 13.45
N ASN A 156 -9.29 7.81 12.85
CA ASN A 156 -7.94 7.35 13.12
C ASN A 156 -7.50 7.66 14.56
N ILE A 157 -7.90 8.81 15.11
CA ILE A 157 -7.63 9.16 16.52
C ILE A 157 -8.37 8.21 17.48
N LYS A 158 -9.66 7.93 17.23
CA LYS A 158 -10.42 6.94 18.02
C LYS A 158 -9.77 5.56 17.97
N LEU A 159 -9.32 5.13 16.79
CA LEU A 159 -8.59 3.87 16.61
C LEU A 159 -7.31 3.88 17.45
N LEU A 160 -6.51 4.95 17.38
CA LEU A 160 -5.29 5.09 18.17
C LEU A 160 -5.56 4.98 19.67
N ILE A 161 -6.50 5.77 20.21
CA ILE A 161 -6.89 5.73 21.63
C ILE A 161 -7.29 4.31 22.05
N LYS A 162 -8.13 3.64 21.26
CA LYS A 162 -8.54 2.25 21.51
C LYS A 162 -7.33 1.31 21.56
N THR A 163 -6.42 1.40 20.59
CA THR A 163 -5.24 0.52 20.54
C THR A 163 -4.24 0.80 21.67
N VAL A 164 -4.06 2.06 22.08
CA VAL A 164 -3.24 2.43 23.24
C VAL A 164 -3.81 1.80 24.50
N PHE A 165 -5.10 1.98 24.75
CA PHE A 165 -5.78 1.40 25.92
C PHE A 165 -5.65 -0.13 25.97
N MET A 166 -5.90 -0.81 24.84
CA MET A 166 -5.76 -2.27 24.76
C MET A 166 -4.31 -2.73 24.93
N TYR A 167 -3.34 -2.02 24.37
CA TYR A 167 -1.93 -2.33 24.54
C TYR A 167 -1.47 -2.16 26.00
N ILE A 168 -1.94 -1.12 26.70
CA ILE A 168 -1.68 -0.94 28.14
C ILE A 168 -2.27 -2.10 28.95
N LYS A 169 -3.54 -2.45 28.72
CA LYS A 169 -4.18 -3.60 29.37
C LYS A 169 -3.39 -4.89 29.16
N PHE A 170 -2.94 -5.13 27.94
CA PHE A 170 -2.12 -6.29 27.60
C PHE A 170 -0.78 -6.28 28.35
N LYS A 171 -0.09 -5.13 28.38
CA LYS A 171 1.19 -4.97 29.09
C LYS A 171 1.07 -5.13 30.61
N LEU A 172 -0.06 -4.75 31.18
CA LEU A 172 -0.37 -4.92 32.60
C LEU A 172 -0.90 -6.33 32.94
N GLY A 173 -1.02 -7.24 31.97
CA GLY A 173 -1.52 -8.60 32.18
C GLY A 173 -3.04 -8.69 32.40
N LEU A 174 -3.78 -7.60 32.20
CA LEU A 174 -5.24 -7.54 32.39
C LEU A 174 -6.03 -8.24 31.28
N ILE A 175 -5.38 -8.52 30.16
CA ILE A 175 -5.91 -9.33 29.05
C ILE A 175 -4.82 -10.29 28.59
N LYS A 176 -5.15 -11.57 28.46
CA LYS A 176 -4.25 -12.61 27.93
C LYS A 176 -4.51 -12.80 26.44
N ILE A 177 -3.46 -13.12 25.69
CA ILE A 177 -3.61 -13.61 24.32
C ILE A 177 -4.14 -15.04 24.42
N GLN A 178 -5.25 -15.35 23.73
CA GLN A 178 -5.62 -16.75 23.51
C GLN A 178 -4.52 -17.36 22.61
N ASN A 179 -3.69 -18.21 23.19
CA ASN A 179 -2.75 -19.01 22.40
C ASN A 179 -3.59 -19.97 21.53
N GLU A 180 -3.29 -19.99 20.22
CA GLU A 180 -3.62 -21.11 19.33
C GLU A 180 -2.81 -22.34 19.73
#